data_AF-A0A2C5ZBG2-F1
#
_entry.id   AF-A0A2C5ZBG2-F1
#
_cell.length_a   1.000
_cell.length_b   1.000
_cell.length_c   1.000
_cell.angle_alpha   90.00
_cell.angle_beta   90.00
_cell.angle_gamma   90.00
#
_symmetry.space_group_name_H-M   'P 1'
#
loop_
_entity.id
_entity.type
_entity.pdbx_description
1 polymer ?
#
loop_
_entity_poly.entity_id
_entity_poly.type
_entity_poly.pdbx_seq_one_letter_code
_entity_poly.pdbx_strand_id
1 'polypeptide(L)'
;MLAAILIISTYEMANAQAAAAESHRMAARTIVNVFGSHVACRDRVFDFLRNQMSILDILSSTTSFDLADVERAVMPPLSMANGLFTQFLTLLHRVTLVSRRRMSDGRPPDLVLHPDLYHGAGQPHGSSSSDHGHDLSASAIRSQFQQATSATLLAAGRLQVQTSVVGRDFIRLVHIYHHAAILYSYRSLGHVASERADWEATMVKLFEQLSALEDAALCAQNLPWPAFVAGTECHADPARQAAVAALFALMTDATGFRHFLDVLHFLRLFWAGPHPDWRPLARDLQHKGFRILAV
;
A
#
# COMPACT_ATOMS: atom_id res chain seq x y z
N MET A 1 -2.45 25.08 -9.63
CA MET A 1 -2.69 24.90 -8.18
C MET A 1 -2.40 23.47 -7.73
N LEU A 2 -3.11 22.43 -8.18
CA LEU A 2 -2.87 21.04 -7.75
C LEU A 2 -1.42 20.57 -7.92
N ALA A 3 -0.81 20.83 -9.10
CA ALA A 3 0.60 20.53 -9.33
C ALA A 3 1.54 21.21 -8.32
N ALA A 4 1.29 22.47 -7.96
CA ALA A 4 2.10 23.19 -6.99
C ALA A 4 1.98 22.57 -5.59
N ILE A 5 0.79 22.13 -5.18
CA ILE A 5 0.59 21.50 -3.87
C ILE A 5 1.28 20.13 -3.82
N LEU A 6 1.25 19.35 -4.90
CA LEU A 6 2.00 18.09 -4.98
C LEU A 6 3.51 18.34 -4.88
N ILE A 7 4.04 19.33 -5.60
CA ILE A 7 5.46 19.71 -5.53
C ILE A 7 5.85 20.15 -4.10
N ILE A 8 5.02 20.97 -3.45
CA ILE A 8 5.28 21.42 -2.07
C ILE A 8 5.21 20.22 -1.11
N SER A 9 4.23 19.32 -1.27
CA SER A 9 4.16 18.08 -0.47
C SER A 9 5.43 17.25 -0.60
N THR A 10 5.96 17.08 -1.81
CA THR A 10 7.23 16.38 -2.04
C THR A 10 8.42 17.11 -1.44
N TYR A 11 8.44 18.45 -1.48
CA TYR A 11 9.47 19.27 -0.84
C TYR A 11 9.47 19.12 0.68
N GLU A 12 8.30 19.15 1.32
CA GLU A 12 8.16 18.94 2.76
C GLU A 12 8.59 17.52 3.17
N MET A 13 8.28 16.51 2.35
CA MET A 13 8.78 15.13 2.52
C MET A 13 10.30 15.05 2.43
N ALA A 14 10.94 15.84 1.56
CA ALA A 14 12.39 15.94 1.48
C ALA A 14 13.01 16.50 2.78
N ASN A 15 12.32 17.45 3.40
CA ASN A 15 12.78 18.13 4.61
C ASN A 15 12.37 17.47 5.94
N ALA A 16 11.87 16.23 5.91
CA ALA A 16 11.33 15.52 7.09
C ALA A 16 10.16 16.24 7.78
N GLN A 17 9.39 17.04 7.04
CA GLN A 17 8.22 17.75 7.57
C GLN A 17 6.95 16.96 7.26
N ALA A 18 6.87 15.72 7.81
CA ALA A 18 5.77 14.80 7.57
C ALA A 18 4.38 15.40 7.84
N ALA A 19 4.24 16.19 8.90
CA ALA A 19 2.97 16.86 9.23
C ALA A 19 2.57 17.94 8.20
N ALA A 20 3.54 18.66 7.63
CA ALA A 20 3.29 19.66 6.59
C ALA A 20 2.95 18.99 5.26
N ALA A 21 3.70 17.96 4.86
CA ALA A 21 3.40 17.14 3.69
C ALA A 21 1.97 16.56 3.76
N GLU A 22 1.60 16.03 4.93
CA GLU A 22 0.26 15.52 5.20
C GLU A 22 -0.83 16.60 5.07
N SER A 23 -0.58 17.81 5.58
CA SER A 23 -1.48 18.95 5.42
C SER A 23 -1.70 19.29 3.95
N HIS A 24 -0.63 19.31 3.15
CA HIS A 24 -0.69 19.54 1.71
C HIS A 24 -1.42 18.42 0.96
N ARG A 25 -1.21 17.16 1.34
CA ARG A 25 -1.97 16.01 0.83
C ARG A 25 -3.47 16.19 1.07
N MET A 26 -3.87 16.60 2.28
CA MET A 26 -5.28 16.85 2.60
C MET A 26 -5.87 18.04 1.83
N ALA A 27 -5.10 19.09 1.62
CA ALA A 27 -5.50 20.22 0.77
C ALA A 27 -5.68 19.80 -0.70
N ALA A 28 -4.73 19.04 -1.26
CA ALA A 28 -4.80 18.50 -2.62
C ALA A 28 -6.04 17.60 -2.81
N ARG A 29 -6.30 16.71 -1.85
CA ARG A 29 -7.50 15.86 -1.82
C ARG A 29 -8.78 16.71 -1.86
N THR A 30 -8.83 17.77 -1.06
CA THR A 30 -9.99 18.67 -1.02
C THR A 30 -10.22 19.33 -2.37
N ILE A 31 -9.17 19.82 -3.01
CA ILE A 31 -9.24 20.41 -4.36
C ILE A 31 -9.74 19.37 -5.38
N VAL A 32 -9.21 18.15 -5.37
CA VAL A 32 -9.66 17.10 -6.30
C VAL A 32 -11.13 16.76 -6.09
N ASN A 33 -11.59 16.65 -4.84
CA ASN A 33 -12.97 16.30 -4.54
C ASN A 33 -13.96 17.44 -4.84
N VAL A 34 -13.56 18.70 -4.66
CA VAL A 34 -14.40 19.88 -4.95
C VAL A 34 -14.46 20.16 -6.46
N PHE A 35 -13.33 20.11 -7.15
CA PHE A 35 -13.23 20.53 -8.54
C PHE A 35 -13.27 19.37 -9.55
N GLY A 36 -13.18 18.12 -9.09
CA GLY A 36 -13.08 16.96 -9.98
C GLY A 36 -14.30 16.69 -10.87
N SER A 37 -15.46 17.28 -10.57
CA SER A 37 -16.66 17.24 -11.40
C SER A 37 -16.82 18.48 -12.29
N HIS A 38 -16.02 19.52 -12.07
CA HIS A 38 -16.14 20.79 -12.76
C HIS A 38 -15.68 20.69 -14.22
N VAL A 39 -16.44 21.29 -15.15
CA VAL A 39 -16.20 21.17 -16.59
C VAL A 39 -14.81 21.68 -16.99
N ALA A 40 -14.35 22.76 -16.37
CA ALA A 40 -13.01 23.31 -16.60
C ALA A 40 -11.86 22.39 -16.14
N CYS A 41 -12.15 21.35 -15.35
CA CYS A 41 -11.17 20.38 -14.86
C CYS A 41 -11.23 19.06 -15.64
N ARG A 42 -12.06 18.95 -16.69
CA ARG A 42 -12.10 17.79 -17.61
C ARG A 42 -11.01 17.87 -18.69
N ASP A 43 -9.77 18.09 -18.26
CA ASP A 43 -8.59 18.08 -19.14
C ASP A 43 -7.63 16.97 -18.73
N ARG A 44 -6.88 16.44 -19.71
CA ARG A 44 -5.88 15.37 -19.55
C ARG A 44 -4.84 15.71 -18.50
N VAL A 45 -4.46 16.97 -18.35
CA VAL A 45 -3.50 17.42 -17.34
C VAL A 45 -4.08 17.25 -15.93
N PHE A 46 -5.35 17.60 -15.72
CA PHE A 46 -6.01 17.42 -14.43
C PHE A 46 -6.17 15.94 -14.09
N ASP A 47 -6.55 15.11 -15.07
CA ASP A 47 -6.62 13.66 -14.89
C ASP A 47 -5.25 13.05 -14.56
N PHE A 48 -4.19 13.48 -15.23
CA PHE A 48 -2.83 13.06 -14.90
C PHE A 48 -2.45 13.42 -13.45
N LEU A 49 -2.66 14.67 -13.04
CA LEU A 49 -2.36 15.12 -11.67
C LEU A 49 -3.23 14.41 -10.63
N ARG A 50 -4.51 14.15 -10.94
CA ARG A 50 -5.40 13.35 -10.11
C ARG A 50 -4.90 11.91 -9.98
N ASN A 51 -4.37 11.32 -11.05
CA ASN A 51 -3.78 10.00 -10.99
C ASN A 51 -2.52 9.97 -10.10
N GLN A 52 -1.62 10.96 -10.23
CA GLN A 52 -0.47 11.10 -9.34
C GLN A 52 -0.89 11.26 -7.87
N MET A 53 -1.91 12.09 -7.62
CA MET A 53 -2.49 12.22 -6.29
C MET A 53 -3.07 10.89 -5.80
N SER A 54 -3.77 10.12 -6.65
CA SER A 54 -4.36 8.84 -6.24
C SER A 54 -3.31 7.80 -5.80
N ILE A 55 -2.14 7.78 -6.45
CA ILE A 55 -1.01 6.92 -6.04
C ILE A 55 -0.58 7.30 -4.63
N LEU A 56 -0.23 8.58 -4.42
CA LEU A 56 0.20 9.09 -3.12
C LEU A 56 -0.85 8.83 -2.05
N ASP A 57 -2.12 9.11 -2.37
CA ASP A 57 -3.21 9.07 -1.41
C ASP A 57 -3.55 7.65 -0.97
N ILE A 58 -3.69 6.72 -1.93
CA ILE A 58 -4.03 5.32 -1.64
C ILE A 58 -2.90 4.64 -0.89
N LEU A 59 -1.64 4.83 -1.31
CA LEU A 59 -0.50 4.24 -0.62
C LEU A 59 -0.34 4.82 0.80
N SER A 60 -0.53 6.13 0.99
CA SER A 60 -0.53 6.77 2.31
C SER A 60 -1.66 6.27 3.22
N SER A 61 -2.81 5.90 2.64
CA SER A 61 -3.94 5.34 3.38
C SER A 61 -3.66 3.92 3.90
N THR A 62 -2.72 3.17 3.33
CA THR A 62 -2.42 1.78 3.75
C THR A 62 -1.88 1.68 5.19
N THR A 63 -1.26 2.75 5.68
CA THR A 63 -0.74 2.90 7.05
C THR A 63 -1.62 3.79 7.94
N SER A 64 -2.70 4.35 7.41
CA SER A 64 -3.69 5.11 8.18
C SER A 64 -4.65 4.20 8.90
N PHE A 65 -4.92 4.44 10.17
CA PHE A 65 -5.95 3.75 10.96
C PHE A 65 -7.21 4.58 11.16
N ASP A 66 -7.30 5.77 10.54
CA ASP A 66 -8.54 6.54 10.49
C ASP A 66 -9.37 6.07 9.29
N LEU A 67 -10.52 5.43 9.56
CA LEU A 67 -11.43 4.95 8.52
C LEU A 67 -11.87 6.09 7.58
N ALA A 68 -12.09 7.28 8.13
CA ALA A 68 -12.57 8.43 7.38
C ALA A 68 -11.51 9.00 6.42
N ASP A 69 -10.23 8.78 6.71
CA ASP A 69 -9.10 9.10 5.83
C ASP A 69 -8.98 8.10 4.67
N VAL A 70 -9.25 6.82 4.93
CA VAL A 70 -9.25 5.76 3.90
C VAL A 70 -10.45 5.89 2.96
N GLU A 71 -11.65 6.14 3.49
CA GLU A 71 -12.88 6.27 2.69
C GLU A 71 -12.84 7.45 1.71
N ARG A 72 -12.13 8.52 2.08
CA ARG A 72 -12.02 9.74 1.28
C ARG A 72 -10.79 9.79 0.38
N ALA A 73 -10.05 8.68 0.26
CA ALA A 73 -8.90 8.61 -0.62
C ALA A 73 -9.30 8.91 -2.08
N VAL A 74 -8.47 9.70 -2.77
CA VAL A 74 -8.65 10.02 -4.19
C VAL A 74 -8.43 8.76 -5.02
N MET A 75 -9.48 8.33 -5.72
CA MET A 75 -9.38 7.22 -6.67
C MET A 75 -8.82 7.66 -8.03
N PRO A 76 -8.14 6.75 -8.76
CA PRO A 76 -7.71 7.02 -10.14
C PRO A 76 -8.88 7.50 -11.01
N PRO A 77 -8.67 8.44 -11.94
CA PRO A 77 -9.74 8.94 -12.80
C PRO A 77 -10.24 7.85 -13.75
N LEU A 78 -11.54 7.84 -14.02
CA LEU A 78 -12.19 6.87 -14.92
C LEU A 78 -11.63 6.92 -16.36
N SER A 79 -11.19 8.10 -16.81
CA SER A 79 -10.52 8.27 -18.10
C SER A 79 -9.21 7.48 -18.22
N MET A 80 -8.61 7.11 -17.08
CA MET A 80 -7.39 6.30 -16.98
C MET A 80 -7.66 4.91 -16.42
N ALA A 81 -8.86 4.35 -16.58
CA ALA A 81 -9.20 3.00 -16.10
C ALA A 81 -8.26 1.90 -16.63
N ASN A 82 -7.69 2.09 -17.82
CA ASN A 82 -6.70 1.21 -18.45
C ASN A 82 -5.25 1.72 -18.30
N GLY A 83 -5.03 2.71 -17.44
CA GLY A 83 -3.72 3.27 -17.13
C GLY A 83 -2.87 2.35 -16.27
N LEU A 84 -1.58 2.70 -16.18
CA LEU A 84 -0.63 1.98 -15.33
C LEU A 84 -1.11 1.99 -13.88
N PHE A 85 -1.08 0.82 -13.22
CA PHE A 85 -1.43 0.64 -11.81
C PHE A 85 -2.87 1.01 -11.40
N THR A 86 -3.76 1.47 -12.29
CA THR A 86 -5.13 1.88 -11.92
C THR A 86 -5.92 0.77 -11.22
N GLN A 87 -5.92 -0.44 -11.80
CA GLN A 87 -6.60 -1.60 -11.21
C GLN A 87 -5.94 -2.03 -9.89
N PHE A 88 -4.61 -1.95 -9.82
CA PHE A 88 -3.83 -2.27 -8.64
C PHE A 88 -4.21 -1.35 -7.47
N LEU A 89 -4.20 -0.03 -7.68
CA LEU A 89 -4.54 0.97 -6.68
C LEU A 89 -5.98 0.81 -6.20
N THR A 90 -6.90 0.54 -7.12
CA THR A 90 -8.31 0.30 -6.78
C THR A 90 -8.47 -0.91 -5.86
N LEU A 91 -7.78 -2.01 -6.16
CA LEU A 91 -7.81 -3.20 -5.33
C LEU A 91 -7.15 -2.98 -3.97
N LEU A 92 -5.99 -2.32 -3.94
CA LEU A 92 -5.27 -2.02 -2.71
C LEU A 92 -6.08 -1.11 -1.77
N HIS A 93 -6.73 -0.07 -2.32
CA HIS A 93 -7.65 0.79 -1.58
C HIS A 93 -8.77 -0.03 -0.95
N ARG A 94 -9.38 -0.93 -1.74
CA ARG A 94 -10.47 -1.78 -1.29
C ARG A 94 -10.06 -2.74 -0.16
N VAL A 95 -8.91 -3.39 -0.27
CA VAL A 95 -8.33 -4.23 0.79
C VAL A 95 -8.15 -3.42 2.07
N THR A 96 -7.56 -2.23 1.93
CA THR A 96 -7.32 -1.31 3.06
C THR A 96 -8.63 -0.91 3.73
N LEU A 97 -9.64 -0.52 2.96
CA LEU A 97 -10.95 -0.12 3.44
C LEU A 97 -11.65 -1.23 4.22
N VAL A 98 -11.69 -2.45 3.68
CA VAL A 98 -12.29 -3.60 4.38
C VAL A 98 -11.53 -3.93 5.66
N SER A 99 -10.20 -3.88 5.64
CA SER A 99 -9.38 -4.06 6.84
C SER A 99 -9.74 -3.05 7.92
N ARG A 100 -9.87 -1.76 7.58
CA ARG A 100 -10.21 -0.71 8.55
C ARG A 100 -11.62 -0.78 9.08
N ARG A 101 -12.60 -1.16 8.25
CA ARG A 101 -13.97 -1.42 8.71
C ARG A 101 -14.01 -2.55 9.74
N ARG A 102 -13.39 -3.70 9.44
CA ARG A 102 -13.29 -4.83 10.39
C ARG A 102 -12.66 -4.44 11.72
N MET A 103 -11.63 -3.59 11.69
CA MET A 103 -10.98 -3.09 12.91
C MET A 103 -11.86 -2.10 13.70
N SER A 104 -12.67 -1.28 13.02
CA SER A 104 -13.56 -0.29 13.63
C SER A 104 -14.79 -0.96 14.24
N ASP A 105 -15.31 -2.01 13.60
CA ASP A 105 -16.48 -2.78 14.05
C ASP A 105 -16.18 -3.67 15.27
N GLY A 106 -14.93 -3.67 15.78
CA GLY A 106 -14.53 -4.43 16.95
C GLY A 106 -14.60 -5.95 16.77
N ARG A 107 -14.80 -6.45 15.55
CA ARG A 107 -14.80 -7.88 15.27
C ARG A 107 -13.36 -8.38 15.47
N PRO A 108 -13.11 -9.28 16.43
CA PRO A 108 -11.77 -9.81 16.62
C PRO A 108 -11.29 -10.44 15.31
N PRO A 109 -10.03 -10.25 14.91
CA PRO A 109 -9.44 -11.02 13.82
C PRO A 109 -9.57 -12.49 14.24
N ASP A 110 -10.22 -13.32 13.40
CA ASP A 110 -10.61 -14.69 13.71
C ASP A 110 -9.61 -15.39 14.64
N LEU A 111 -9.93 -15.37 15.93
CA LEU A 111 -9.22 -16.16 16.92
C LEU A 111 -9.53 -17.60 16.54
N VAL A 112 -8.49 -18.30 16.11
CA VAL A 112 -8.38 -19.76 15.94
C VAL A 112 -9.58 -20.49 16.54
N LEU A 113 -10.58 -20.78 15.71
CA LEU A 113 -11.63 -21.71 16.07
C LEU A 113 -10.98 -23.09 16.11
N HIS A 114 -10.64 -23.53 17.32
CA HIS A 114 -10.34 -24.93 17.61
C HIS A 114 -11.57 -25.76 17.22
N PRO A 115 -11.45 -26.87 16.45
CA PRO A 115 -12.62 -27.54 15.87
C PRO A 115 -13.56 -28.27 16.84
N ASP A 116 -13.27 -28.38 18.13
CA ASP A 116 -13.84 -29.47 18.94
C ASP A 116 -14.82 -29.09 20.05
N LEU A 117 -15.30 -27.85 20.16
CA LEU A 117 -16.18 -27.49 21.28
C LEU A 117 -17.32 -26.54 20.91
N TYR A 118 -18.25 -26.94 20.04
CA TYR A 118 -19.65 -26.48 20.14
C TYR A 118 -20.61 -27.54 19.55
N HIS A 119 -20.99 -28.48 20.40
CA HIS A 119 -22.21 -29.27 20.23
C HIS A 119 -23.33 -28.53 20.99
N GLY A 120 -24.28 -27.95 20.26
CA GLY A 120 -25.60 -27.58 20.80
C GLY A 120 -25.90 -26.10 20.99
N ALA A 121 -27.07 -25.74 20.47
CA ALA A 121 -27.95 -24.61 20.81
C ALA A 121 -27.76 -23.26 20.07
N GLY A 122 -28.71 -23.01 19.15
CA GLY A 122 -29.23 -21.68 18.85
C GLY A 122 -28.73 -21.03 17.58
N GLN A 123 -29.36 -21.31 16.43
CA GLN A 123 -29.27 -20.44 15.25
C GLN A 123 -29.97 -19.10 15.54
N PRO A 124 -29.30 -17.95 15.35
CA PRO A 124 -30.00 -16.72 15.03
C PRO A 124 -30.08 -16.60 13.50
N HIS A 125 -31.30 -16.50 12.98
CA HIS A 125 -31.57 -15.98 11.63
C HIS A 125 -31.06 -14.54 11.54
N GLY A 126 -29.81 -14.38 11.12
CA GLY A 126 -29.22 -13.11 10.71
C GLY A 126 -29.43 -12.92 9.23
N SER A 127 -30.26 -11.94 8.89
CA SER A 127 -30.49 -11.40 7.56
C SER A 127 -29.19 -11.30 6.75
N SER A 128 -29.12 -12.08 5.68
CA SER A 128 -28.18 -11.90 4.58
C SER A 128 -28.46 -10.55 3.92
N SER A 129 -27.88 -9.49 4.48
CA SER A 129 -27.66 -8.25 3.73
C SER A 129 -26.72 -8.63 2.59
N SER A 130 -27.26 -8.65 1.39
CA SER A 130 -26.54 -8.77 0.14
C SER A 130 -25.67 -7.54 -0.04
N ASP A 131 -24.54 -7.48 0.65
CA ASP A 131 -23.45 -6.60 0.24
C ASP A 131 -22.89 -7.22 -1.04
N HIS A 132 -22.93 -6.49 -2.16
CA HIS A 132 -22.23 -6.87 -3.39
C HIS A 132 -20.70 -6.78 -3.22
N GLY A 133 -20.19 -7.08 -2.02
CA GLY A 133 -18.79 -7.14 -1.68
C GLY A 133 -18.15 -8.30 -2.42
N HIS A 134 -17.49 -7.98 -3.54
CA HIS A 134 -16.74 -8.97 -4.32
C HIS A 134 -15.82 -9.81 -3.42
N ASP A 135 -15.57 -11.05 -3.82
CA ASP A 135 -14.76 -11.99 -3.04
C ASP A 135 -13.36 -11.42 -2.69
N LEU A 136 -13.01 -11.49 -1.40
CA LEU A 136 -11.70 -11.14 -0.81
C LEU A 136 -11.07 -12.35 -0.10
N SER A 137 -11.42 -13.56 -0.54
CA SER A 137 -10.67 -14.78 -0.24
C SER A 137 -9.22 -14.65 -0.70
N ALA A 138 -8.33 -15.44 -0.11
CA ALA A 138 -6.91 -15.42 -0.48
C ALA A 138 -6.66 -15.75 -1.97
N SER A 139 -7.44 -16.67 -2.53
CA SER A 139 -7.38 -17.02 -3.96
C SER A 139 -7.87 -15.88 -4.85
N ALA A 140 -8.96 -15.21 -4.46
CA ALA A 140 -9.48 -14.05 -5.18
C ALA A 140 -8.47 -12.88 -5.16
N ILE A 141 -7.84 -12.62 -4.01
CA ILE A 141 -6.78 -11.60 -3.87
C ILE A 141 -5.63 -11.89 -4.84
N ARG A 142 -5.11 -13.12 -4.86
CA ARG A 142 -4.03 -13.52 -5.78
C ARG A 142 -4.42 -13.29 -7.24
N SER A 143 -5.58 -13.80 -7.63
CA SER A 143 -6.10 -13.70 -9.00
C SER A 143 -6.28 -12.23 -9.43
N GLN A 144 -6.88 -11.41 -8.57
CA GLN A 144 -7.12 -10.00 -8.89
C GLN A 144 -5.82 -9.19 -8.98
N PHE A 145 -4.84 -9.40 -8.08
CA PHE A 145 -3.54 -8.74 -8.20
C PHE A 145 -2.72 -9.24 -9.39
N GLN A 146 -2.86 -10.51 -9.79
CA GLN A 146 -2.25 -11.04 -11.01
C GLN A 146 -2.86 -10.43 -12.27
N GLN A 147 -4.18 -10.22 -12.30
CA GLN A 147 -4.88 -9.52 -13.38
C GLN A 147 -4.43 -8.06 -13.46
N ALA A 148 -4.39 -7.35 -12.33
CA ALA A 148 -3.92 -5.96 -12.27
C ALA A 148 -2.46 -5.81 -12.72
N THR A 149 -1.62 -6.78 -12.41
CA THR A 149 -0.22 -6.86 -12.86
C THR A 149 -0.15 -7.00 -14.37
N SER A 150 -0.88 -7.98 -14.93
CA SER A 150 -0.97 -8.19 -16.38
C SER A 150 -1.48 -6.94 -17.10
N ALA A 151 -2.51 -6.29 -16.58
CA ALA A 151 -3.05 -5.05 -17.15
C ALA A 151 -2.01 -3.91 -17.16
N THR A 152 -1.23 -3.78 -16.07
CA THR A 152 -0.16 -2.77 -15.97
C THR A 152 0.96 -3.03 -16.97
N LEU A 153 1.42 -4.28 -17.10
CA LEU A 153 2.46 -4.64 -18.07
C LEU A 153 1.99 -4.46 -19.52
N LEU A 154 0.72 -4.79 -19.83
CA LEU A 154 0.13 -4.55 -21.14
C LEU A 154 0.04 -3.06 -21.46
N ALA A 155 -0.36 -2.23 -20.49
CA ALA A 155 -0.38 -0.78 -20.65
C ALA A 155 1.03 -0.21 -20.86
N ALA A 156 2.03 -0.70 -20.12
CA ALA A 156 3.43 -0.31 -20.28
C ALA A 156 3.99 -0.68 -21.66
N GLY A 157 3.65 -1.86 -22.17
CA GLY A 157 4.04 -2.28 -23.52
C GLY A 157 3.52 -1.34 -24.62
N ARG A 158 2.31 -0.80 -24.47
CA ARG A 158 1.74 0.19 -25.40
C ARG A 158 2.48 1.53 -25.37
N LEU A 159 3.10 1.86 -24.24
CA LEU A 159 3.90 3.07 -24.06
C LEU A 159 5.34 2.92 -24.55
N GLN A 160 5.69 1.77 -25.16
CA GLN A 160 7.03 1.45 -25.65
C GLN A 160 8.12 1.64 -24.57
N VAL A 161 7.83 1.24 -23.33
CA VAL A 161 8.87 1.16 -22.27
C VAL A 161 9.97 0.24 -22.80
N GLN A 162 11.09 0.83 -23.25
CA GLN A 162 12.14 0.15 -24.02
C GLN A 162 12.76 -0.99 -23.22
N THR A 163 13.34 -1.99 -23.90
CA THR A 163 14.09 -3.12 -23.30
C THR A 163 15.45 -2.73 -22.69
N SER A 164 15.62 -1.46 -22.33
CA SER A 164 16.78 -0.95 -21.60
C SER A 164 16.78 -1.47 -20.15
N VAL A 165 17.86 -1.19 -19.41
CA VAL A 165 17.95 -1.43 -17.95
C VAL A 165 16.71 -0.87 -17.24
N VAL A 166 16.29 0.34 -17.62
CA VAL A 166 15.09 1.01 -17.09
C VAL A 166 13.81 0.21 -17.33
N GLY A 167 13.65 -0.42 -18.50
CA GLY A 167 12.47 -1.24 -18.77
C GLY A 167 12.47 -2.57 -18.02
N ARG A 168 13.64 -3.19 -17.81
CA ARG A 168 13.74 -4.40 -16.99
C ARG A 168 13.44 -4.11 -15.53
N ASP A 169 14.00 -3.03 -14.99
CA ASP A 169 13.72 -2.61 -13.61
C ASP A 169 12.28 -2.14 -13.44
N PHE A 170 11.66 -1.54 -14.46
CA PHE A 170 10.22 -1.28 -14.43
C PHE A 170 9.40 -2.57 -14.31
N ILE A 171 9.71 -3.62 -15.07
CA ILE A 171 9.01 -4.92 -14.97
C ILE A 171 9.20 -5.51 -13.56
N ARG A 172 10.43 -5.48 -13.03
CA ARG A 172 10.72 -5.93 -11.66
C ARG A 172 9.93 -5.11 -10.64
N LEU A 173 9.84 -3.79 -10.80
CA LEU A 173 9.06 -2.91 -9.95
C LEU A 173 7.58 -3.29 -9.92
N VAL A 174 6.98 -3.59 -11.08
CA VAL A 174 5.59 -4.07 -11.13
C VAL A 174 5.44 -5.37 -10.33
N HIS A 175 6.38 -6.31 -10.43
CA HIS A 175 6.36 -7.55 -9.65
C HIS A 175 6.61 -7.33 -8.15
N ILE A 176 7.48 -6.38 -7.78
CA ILE A 176 7.70 -5.95 -6.40
C ILE A 176 6.39 -5.47 -5.78
N TYR A 177 5.67 -4.57 -6.46
CA TYR A 177 4.36 -4.09 -6.00
C TYR A 177 3.34 -5.22 -5.92
N HIS A 178 3.33 -6.14 -6.88
CA HIS A 178 2.44 -7.30 -6.86
C HIS A 178 2.63 -8.16 -5.60
N HIS A 179 3.87 -8.56 -5.31
CA HIS A 179 4.16 -9.39 -4.14
C HIS A 179 3.91 -8.64 -2.83
N ALA A 180 4.32 -7.37 -2.75
CA ALA A 180 4.03 -6.52 -1.59
C ALA A 180 2.51 -6.41 -1.35
N ALA A 181 1.69 -6.24 -2.39
CA ALA A 181 0.25 -6.12 -2.21
C ALA A 181 -0.43 -7.41 -1.75
N ILE A 182 0.03 -8.57 -2.20
CA ILE A 182 -0.46 -9.86 -1.67
C ILE A 182 -0.13 -9.98 -0.18
N LEU A 183 1.12 -9.72 0.21
CA LEU A 183 1.54 -9.79 1.62
C LEU A 183 0.78 -8.81 2.51
N TYR A 184 0.67 -7.56 2.05
CA TYR A 184 -0.13 -6.53 2.72
C TYR A 184 -1.59 -6.99 2.89
N SER A 185 -2.18 -7.59 1.87
CA SER A 185 -3.57 -8.06 1.90
C SER A 185 -3.75 -9.22 2.87
N TYR A 186 -2.82 -10.17 2.88
CA TYR A 186 -2.88 -11.30 3.81
C TYR A 186 -2.78 -10.85 5.25
N ARG A 187 -1.83 -9.95 5.54
CA ARG A 187 -1.70 -9.34 6.87
C ARG A 187 -2.97 -8.59 7.24
N SER A 188 -3.42 -7.70 6.36
CA SER A 188 -4.53 -6.78 6.63
C SER A 188 -5.89 -7.47 6.80
N LEU A 189 -6.11 -8.59 6.10
CA LEU A 189 -7.37 -9.32 6.11
C LEU A 189 -7.35 -10.58 6.99
N GLY A 190 -6.20 -10.96 7.54
CA GLY A 190 -6.06 -12.09 8.48
C GLY A 190 -5.74 -13.44 7.83
N HIS A 191 -5.28 -13.48 6.58
CA HIS A 191 -5.03 -14.72 5.83
C HIS A 191 -3.64 -15.33 6.06
N VAL A 192 -2.75 -14.70 6.83
CA VAL A 192 -1.35 -15.14 7.00
C VAL A 192 -1.24 -16.56 7.56
N ALA A 193 -2.09 -16.93 8.53
CA ALA A 193 -2.04 -18.26 9.15
C ALA A 193 -2.60 -19.35 8.23
N SER A 194 -3.71 -19.06 7.53
CA SER A 194 -4.36 -20.02 6.62
C SER A 194 -3.57 -20.24 5.33
N GLU A 195 -2.83 -19.23 4.86
CA GLU A 195 -2.10 -19.26 3.59
C GLU A 195 -0.58 -19.24 3.80
N ARG A 196 -0.10 -19.86 4.89
CA ARG A 196 1.30 -19.76 5.33
C ARG A 196 2.32 -20.10 4.24
N ALA A 197 2.11 -21.21 3.52
CA ALA A 197 3.02 -21.66 2.47
C ALA A 197 3.10 -20.67 1.30
N ASP A 198 1.96 -20.10 0.91
CA ASP A 198 1.88 -19.12 -0.17
C ASP A 198 2.43 -17.75 0.26
N TRP A 199 2.20 -17.36 1.53
CA TRP A 199 2.83 -16.19 2.14
C TRP A 199 4.35 -16.32 2.14
N GLU A 200 4.92 -17.47 2.53
CA GLU A 200 6.37 -17.71 2.52
C GLU A 200 6.94 -17.66 1.10
N ALA A 201 6.28 -18.29 0.13
CA ALA A 201 6.69 -18.24 -1.28
C ALA A 201 6.63 -16.81 -1.85
N THR A 202 5.60 -16.03 -1.49
CA THR A 202 5.46 -14.63 -1.90
C THR A 202 6.54 -13.75 -1.28
N MET A 203 6.88 -13.98 0.00
CA MET A 203 8.01 -13.31 0.66
C MET A 203 9.34 -13.57 -0.06
N VAL A 204 9.64 -14.82 -0.40
CA VAL A 204 10.87 -15.16 -1.13
C VAL A 204 10.92 -14.41 -2.47
N LYS A 205 9.84 -14.47 -3.26
CA LYS A 205 9.77 -13.77 -4.55
C LYS A 205 9.93 -12.25 -4.42
N LEU A 206 9.37 -11.62 -3.38
CA LEU A 206 9.54 -10.19 -3.15
C LEU A 206 11.01 -9.82 -2.96
N PHE A 207 11.73 -10.56 -2.11
CA PHE A 207 13.16 -10.30 -1.86
C PHE A 207 14.04 -10.63 -3.07
N GLU A 208 13.70 -11.67 -3.83
CA GLU A 208 14.35 -11.96 -5.12
C GLU A 208 14.19 -10.79 -6.11
N GLN A 209 12.98 -10.24 -6.26
CA GLN A 209 12.78 -9.10 -7.17
C GLN A 209 13.48 -7.82 -6.67
N LEU A 210 13.47 -7.55 -5.36
CA LEU A 210 14.17 -6.41 -4.77
C LEU A 210 15.69 -6.50 -4.99
N SER A 211 16.27 -7.68 -4.82
CA SER A 211 17.70 -7.91 -5.03
C SER A 211 18.10 -7.98 -6.51
N ALA A 212 17.15 -8.28 -7.40
CA ALA A 212 17.38 -8.35 -8.84
C ALA A 212 17.34 -6.98 -9.55
N LEU A 213 16.98 -5.90 -8.87
CA LEU A 213 17.03 -4.55 -9.44
C LEU A 213 18.46 -4.22 -9.88
N GLU A 214 18.63 -3.84 -11.15
CA GLU A 214 19.93 -3.49 -11.72
C GLU A 214 20.38 -2.11 -11.22
N ASP A 215 19.47 -1.14 -11.21
CA ASP A 215 19.69 0.19 -10.64
C ASP A 215 18.53 0.58 -9.72
N ALA A 216 18.64 0.18 -8.45
CA ALA A 216 17.65 0.51 -7.43
C ALA A 216 17.52 2.03 -7.18
N ALA A 217 18.54 2.84 -7.50
CA ALA A 217 18.50 4.28 -7.30
C ALA A 217 17.53 4.96 -8.28
N LEU A 218 17.43 4.46 -9.52
CA LEU A 218 16.43 4.92 -10.49
C LEU A 218 14.99 4.63 -10.05
N CYS A 219 14.80 3.59 -9.24
CA CYS A 219 13.50 3.20 -8.70
C CYS A 219 13.22 3.78 -7.30
N ALA A 220 14.16 4.52 -6.71
CA ALA A 220 14.15 4.87 -5.28
C ALA A 220 12.87 5.58 -4.81
N GLN A 221 12.24 6.40 -5.66
CA GLN A 221 10.98 7.08 -5.33
C GLN A 221 9.75 6.15 -5.32
N ASN A 222 9.84 4.98 -5.95
CA ASN A 222 8.73 4.03 -6.07
C ASN A 222 8.90 2.79 -5.16
N LEU A 223 10.03 2.68 -4.45
CA LEU A 223 10.31 1.57 -3.54
C LEU A 223 9.86 1.74 -2.08
N PRO A 224 9.51 2.92 -1.53
CA PRO A 224 9.23 3.06 -0.09
C PRO A 224 8.09 2.17 0.40
N TRP A 225 6.97 2.17 -0.32
CA TRP A 225 5.81 1.36 0.04
C TRP A 225 6.09 -0.15 0.02
N PRO A 226 6.61 -0.75 -1.08
CA PRO A 226 6.92 -2.18 -1.07
C PRO A 226 8.05 -2.55 -0.10
N ALA A 227 9.05 -1.67 0.10
CA ALA A 227 10.10 -1.87 1.10
C ALA A 227 9.55 -1.87 2.54
N PHE A 228 8.60 -0.98 2.83
CA PHE A 228 7.88 -0.96 4.10
C PHE A 228 7.13 -2.28 4.31
N VAL A 229 6.35 -2.74 3.33
CA VAL A 229 5.64 -4.02 3.43
C VAL A 229 6.62 -5.17 3.66
N ALA A 230 7.70 -5.25 2.88
CA ALA A 230 8.76 -6.25 3.09
C ALA A 230 9.29 -6.21 4.53
N GLY A 231 9.60 -5.00 5.04
CA GLY A 231 10.07 -4.78 6.40
C GLY A 231 9.11 -5.25 7.48
N THR A 232 7.80 -5.03 7.30
CA THR A 232 6.78 -5.48 8.26
C THR A 232 6.66 -6.99 8.37
N GLU A 233 7.16 -7.72 7.37
CA GLU A 233 7.15 -9.18 7.33
C GLU A 233 8.48 -9.80 7.80
N CYS A 234 9.45 -8.98 8.26
CA CYS A 234 10.79 -9.40 8.68
C CYS A 234 10.99 -9.49 10.21
N HIS A 235 9.92 -9.52 11.01
CA HIS A 235 9.98 -9.42 12.47
C HIS A 235 11.02 -10.36 13.15
N ALA A 236 11.15 -11.60 12.68
CA ALA A 236 12.07 -12.60 13.25
C ALA A 236 13.26 -12.96 12.33
N ASP A 237 13.58 -12.14 11.32
CA ASP A 237 14.63 -12.42 10.34
C ASP A 237 15.66 -11.28 10.28
N PRO A 238 16.75 -11.34 11.06
CA PRO A 238 17.76 -10.29 11.10
C PRO A 238 18.44 -10.02 9.77
N ALA A 239 18.58 -11.04 8.91
CA ALA A 239 19.21 -10.88 7.60
C ALA A 239 18.33 -10.03 6.68
N ARG A 240 17.01 -10.32 6.64
CA ARG A 240 16.06 -9.51 5.87
C ARG A 240 15.85 -8.13 6.47
N GLN A 241 15.89 -7.98 7.80
CA GLN A 241 15.88 -6.67 8.46
C GLN A 241 17.06 -5.80 8.01
N ALA A 242 18.26 -6.36 7.95
CA ALA A 242 19.45 -5.66 7.46
C ALA A 242 19.31 -5.26 5.98
N ALA A 243 18.77 -6.16 5.14
CA ALA A 243 18.51 -5.85 3.73
C ALA A 243 17.50 -4.71 3.56
N VAL A 244 16.40 -4.71 4.30
CA VAL A 244 15.40 -3.63 4.29
C VAL A 244 16.02 -2.32 4.79
N ALA A 245 16.82 -2.35 5.85
CA ALA A 245 17.50 -1.16 6.36
C ALA A 245 18.47 -0.55 5.34
N ALA A 246 19.24 -1.39 4.63
CA ALA A 246 20.12 -0.95 3.55
C ALA A 246 19.32 -0.34 2.39
N LEU A 247 18.16 -0.90 2.05
CA LEU A 247 17.29 -0.36 1.01
C LEU A 247 16.73 1.03 1.39
N PHE A 248 16.30 1.24 2.63
CA PHE A 248 15.87 2.56 3.10
C PHE A 248 17.01 3.59 3.11
N ALA A 249 18.23 3.19 3.45
CA ALA A 249 19.40 4.06 3.34
C ALA A 249 19.65 4.47 1.88
N LEU A 250 19.65 3.50 0.95
CA LEU A 250 19.81 3.76 -0.48
C LEU A 250 18.74 4.72 -1.02
N MET A 251 17.46 4.50 -0.65
CA MET A 251 16.37 5.40 -1.07
C MET A 251 16.56 6.81 -0.52
N THR A 252 17.00 6.94 0.72
CA THR A 252 17.27 8.25 1.36
C THR A 252 18.41 8.97 0.65
N ASP A 253 19.50 8.27 0.34
CA ASP A 253 20.67 8.83 -0.34
C ASP A 253 20.35 9.25 -1.78
N ALA A 254 19.56 8.44 -2.50
CA ALA A 254 19.20 8.71 -3.89
C ALA A 254 18.17 9.85 -4.06
N THR A 255 17.24 10.01 -3.11
CA THR A 255 16.14 10.98 -3.23
C THR A 255 16.31 12.24 -2.36
N GLY A 256 17.13 12.17 -1.31
CA GLY A 256 17.19 13.17 -0.25
C GLY A 256 16.00 13.15 0.71
N PHE A 257 15.08 12.19 0.58
CA PHE A 257 13.85 12.15 1.37
C PHE A 257 14.08 11.60 2.77
N ARG A 258 14.28 12.52 3.72
CA ARG A 258 14.62 12.17 5.10
C ARG A 258 13.51 11.43 5.85
N HIS A 259 12.24 11.59 5.48
CA HIS A 259 11.13 10.90 6.14
C HIS A 259 11.20 9.36 5.98
N PHE A 260 11.97 8.83 5.01
CA PHE A 260 12.29 7.41 4.92
C PHE A 260 13.04 6.88 6.15
N LEU A 261 13.78 7.75 6.86
CA LEU A 261 14.42 7.40 8.13
C LEU A 261 13.40 7.24 9.26
N ASP A 262 12.29 7.98 9.23
CA ASP A 262 11.20 7.83 10.20
C ASP A 262 10.49 6.48 10.00
N VAL A 263 10.28 6.07 8.75
CA VAL A 263 9.74 4.74 8.41
C VAL A 263 10.70 3.64 8.89
N LEU A 264 12.00 3.79 8.64
CA LEU A 264 13.00 2.83 9.13
C LEU A 264 13.07 2.79 10.66
N HIS A 265 12.92 3.93 11.33
CA HIS A 265 12.85 3.99 12.78
C HIS A 265 11.65 3.21 13.32
N PHE A 266 10.47 3.39 12.71
CA PHE A 266 9.29 2.58 13.02
C PHE A 266 9.56 1.08 12.85
N LEU A 267 10.16 0.67 11.72
CA LEU A 267 10.46 -0.74 11.46
C LEU A 267 11.41 -1.32 12.52
N ARG A 268 12.44 -0.58 12.94
CA ARG A 268 13.36 -1.01 14.00
C ARG A 268 12.65 -1.16 15.35
N LEU A 269 11.76 -0.23 15.70
CA LEU A 269 10.92 -0.36 16.90
C LEU A 269 10.02 -1.59 16.82
N PHE A 270 9.42 -1.84 15.65
CA PHE A 270 8.59 -3.01 15.39
C PHE A 270 9.38 -4.32 15.53
N TRP A 271 10.55 -4.43 14.89
CA TRP A 271 11.41 -5.62 14.96
C TRP A 271 11.90 -5.93 16.37
N ALA A 272 12.13 -4.89 17.19
CA ALA A 272 12.49 -5.05 18.60
C ALA A 272 11.29 -5.41 19.50
N GLY A 273 10.06 -5.22 19.01
CA GLY A 273 8.83 -5.48 19.75
C GLY A 273 8.50 -6.97 19.84
N PRO A 274 7.55 -7.36 20.72
CA PRO A 274 7.19 -8.76 20.92
C PRO A 274 6.16 -9.30 19.90
N HIS A 275 5.47 -8.42 19.17
CA HIS A 275 4.35 -8.81 18.31
C HIS A 275 4.76 -8.85 16.83
N PRO A 276 4.45 -9.93 16.10
CA PRO A 276 4.76 -10.06 14.68
C PRO A 276 3.76 -9.33 13.76
N ASP A 277 2.78 -8.64 14.33
CA ASP A 277 1.83 -7.78 13.61
C ASP A 277 2.18 -6.33 13.88
N TRP A 278 2.47 -5.58 12.81
CA TRP A 278 2.88 -4.18 12.88
C TRP A 278 1.71 -3.23 13.18
N ARG A 279 0.47 -3.66 12.89
CA ARG A 279 -0.71 -2.78 12.92
C ARG A 279 -1.04 -2.24 14.31
N PRO A 280 -0.99 -3.03 15.41
CA PRO A 280 -1.23 -2.50 16.75
C PRO A 280 -0.24 -1.40 17.15
N LEU A 281 1.07 -1.59 16.84
CA LEU A 281 2.09 -0.60 17.13
C LEU A 281 1.88 0.68 16.31
N ALA A 282 1.61 0.55 15.01
CA ALA A 282 1.36 1.68 14.15
C ALA A 282 0.11 2.47 14.56
N ARG A 283 -0.95 1.78 14.99
CA ARG A 283 -2.16 2.42 15.51
C ARG A 283 -1.90 3.20 16.80
N ASP A 284 -1.14 2.64 17.73
CA ASP A 284 -0.75 3.32 18.97
C ASP A 284 0.08 4.58 18.68
N LEU A 285 1.05 4.49 17.77
CA LEU A 285 1.84 5.64 17.33
C LEU A 285 0.97 6.72 16.66
N GLN A 286 0.00 6.33 15.82
CA GLN A 286 -0.92 7.28 15.21
C GLN A 286 -1.75 8.02 16.26
N HIS A 287 -2.24 7.33 17.31
CA HIS A 287 -2.94 8.00 18.42
C HIS A 287 -2.04 8.99 19.18
N LYS A 288 -0.72 8.75 19.18
CA LYS A 288 0.30 9.66 19.73
C LYS A 288 0.73 10.77 18.77
N GLY A 289 0.09 10.87 17.59
CA GLY A 289 0.37 11.89 16.57
C GLY A 289 1.44 11.51 15.55
N PHE A 290 1.95 10.28 15.57
CA PHE A 290 2.96 9.82 14.62
C PHE A 290 2.32 8.96 13.53
N ARG A 291 2.24 9.51 12.32
CA ARG A 291 1.77 8.79 11.13
C ARG A 291 2.95 8.26 10.33
N ILE A 292 2.89 6.98 9.95
CA ILE A 292 3.89 6.36 9.08
C ILE A 292 3.56 6.74 7.63
N LEU A 293 4.45 7.48 6.98
CA LEU A 293 4.34 7.82 5.55
C LEU A 293 5.35 6.97 4.77
N ALA A 294 4.89 5.82 4.26
CA ALA A 294 5.70 4.91 3.47
C ALA A 294 5.47 5.13 1.96
N VAL A 295 5.64 6.37 1.50
CA VAL A 295 5.34 6.82 0.12
C VAL A 295 6.37 7.81 -0.38
#